data_AF-A0A7J2SRQ4-F1
#
_entry.id   AF-A0A7J2SRQ4-F1
#
_cell.length_a   1.000
_cell.length_b   1.000
_cell.length_c   1.000
_cell.angle_alpha   90.00
_cell.angle_beta   90.00
_cell.angle_gamma   90.00
#
_symmetry.space_group_name_H-M   'P 1'
#
loop_
_entity.id
_entity.type
_entity.pdbx_description
1 polymer ?
#
loop_
_entity_poly.entity_id
_entity_poly.type
_entity_poly.pdbx_seq_one_letter_code
_entity_poly.pdbx_strand_id
1 'polypeptide(L)'
;MHEITGREIEKRAIMELISHFEPKIDEVIKQSLVELEELNELRRIQGFDPKKRIDAECVRRAIKSINQKNDSPLPFKAGGEVKEKENEKHSPVGNLLTEVA
;
A
#
# COMPACT_ATOMS: atom_id res chain seq x y z
N MET A 1 -8.88 -14.65 -24.08
CA MET A 1 -10.35 -14.49 -24.07
C MET A 1 -11.07 -15.66 -24.72
N HIS A 2 -10.67 -16.14 -25.91
CA HIS A 2 -11.21 -17.40 -26.47
C HIS A 2 -11.02 -18.59 -25.51
N GLU A 3 -9.85 -18.67 -24.86
CA GLU A 3 -9.56 -19.67 -23.81
C GLU A 3 -10.44 -19.53 -22.55
N ILE A 4 -11.04 -18.37 -22.31
CA ILE A 4 -11.87 -18.11 -21.12
C ILE A 4 -13.34 -18.42 -21.43
N THR A 5 -13.82 -18.12 -22.65
CA THR A 5 -15.24 -18.19 -23.00
C THR A 5 -15.58 -19.34 -23.97
N GLY A 6 -14.60 -19.94 -24.63
CA GLY A 6 -14.78 -20.99 -25.64
C GLY A 6 -15.47 -20.52 -26.93
N ARG A 7 -15.66 -19.21 -27.11
CA ARG A 7 -16.40 -18.63 -28.25
C ARG A 7 -15.47 -17.86 -29.16
N GLU A 8 -15.74 -17.88 -30.46
CA GLU A 8 -15.12 -16.92 -31.38
C GLU A 8 -15.47 -15.51 -30.95
N ILE A 9 -14.46 -14.64 -30.95
CA ILE A 9 -14.59 -13.25 -30.48
C ILE A 9 -14.40 -12.35 -31.68
N GLU A 10 -15.37 -11.47 -31.90
CA GLU A 10 -15.27 -10.48 -32.96
C GLU A 10 -14.07 -9.55 -32.72
N LYS A 11 -13.33 -9.26 -33.79
CA LYS A 11 -12.19 -8.34 -33.76
C LYS A 11 -12.56 -6.98 -33.15
N ARG A 12 -13.78 -6.52 -33.38
CA ARG A 12 -14.31 -5.28 -32.81
C ARG A 12 -14.35 -5.31 -31.29
N ALA A 13 -14.83 -6.40 -30.69
CA ALA A 13 -14.88 -6.56 -29.24
C ALA A 13 -13.48 -6.54 -28.60
N ILE A 14 -12.47 -7.09 -29.30
CA ILE A 14 -11.06 -7.01 -28.85
C ILE A 14 -10.58 -5.56 -28.86
N MET A 15 -10.84 -4.81 -29.93
CA MET A 15 -10.45 -3.40 -30.02
C MET A 15 -11.13 -2.55 -28.95
N GLU A 16 -12.44 -2.76 -28.71
CA GLU A 16 -13.18 -2.07 -27.66
C GLU A 16 -12.61 -2.38 -26.27
N LEU A 17 -12.21 -3.64 -26.03
CA LEU A 17 -11.57 -4.03 -24.77
C LEU A 17 -10.21 -3.34 -24.57
N ILE A 18 -9.37 -3.28 -25.62
CA ILE A 18 -8.08 -2.58 -25.57
C ILE A 18 -8.30 -1.10 -25.27
N SER A 19 -9.20 -0.44 -26.01
CA SER A 19 -9.52 0.97 -25.82
C SER A 19 -10.11 1.26 -24.43
N HIS A 20 -10.80 0.29 -23.82
CA HIS A 20 -11.28 0.41 -22.44
C HIS A 20 -10.14 0.36 -21.41
N PHE A 21 -9.15 -0.51 -21.61
CA PHE A 21 -8.07 -0.71 -20.65
C PHE A 21 -6.92 0.28 -20.77
N GLU A 22 -6.65 0.81 -21.96
CA GLU A 22 -5.55 1.77 -22.18
C GLU A 22 -5.60 2.96 -21.19
N PRO A 23 -6.74 3.66 -21.01
CA PRO A 23 -6.84 4.75 -20.03
C PRO A 23 -6.60 4.30 -18.59
N LYS A 24 -6.99 3.06 -18.26
CA LYS A 24 -6.80 2.48 -16.92
C LYS A 24 -5.35 2.13 -16.64
N ILE A 25 -4.63 1.64 -17.64
CA ILE A 25 -3.18 1.44 -17.55
C ILE A 25 -2.48 2.79 -17.33
N ASP A 26 -2.86 3.82 -18.09
CA ASP A 26 -2.30 5.16 -17.93
C ASP A 26 -2.57 5.75 -16.53
N GLU A 27 -3.78 5.56 -16.00
CA GLU A 27 -4.16 5.97 -14.64
C GLU A 27 -3.26 5.31 -13.59
N VAL A 28 -3.06 3.99 -13.70
CA VAL A 28 -2.19 3.22 -12.79
C VAL A 28 -0.73 3.67 -12.91
N ILE A 29 -0.21 3.91 -14.11
CA ILE A 29 1.17 4.38 -14.31
C ILE A 29 1.37 5.75 -13.66
N LYS A 30 0.46 6.70 -13.91
CA LYS A 30 0.55 8.05 -13.34
C LYS A 30 0.52 8.02 -11.81
N GLN A 31 -0.42 7.27 -11.22
CA GLN A 31 -0.47 7.15 -9.76
C GLN A 31 0.78 6.42 -9.22
N SER A 32 1.31 5.41 -9.92
CA SER A 32 2.53 4.72 -9.49
C SER A 32 3.75 5.62 -9.42
N LEU A 33 3.83 6.66 -10.26
CA LEU A 33 4.88 7.68 -10.17
C LEU A 33 4.75 8.53 -8.90
N VAL A 34 3.53 8.92 -8.54
CA VAL A 34 3.25 9.65 -7.29
C VAL A 34 3.67 8.82 -6.07
N GLU A 35 3.26 7.54 -6.02
CA GLU A 35 3.63 6.65 -4.91
C GLU A 35 5.15 6.41 -4.82
N LEU A 36 5.85 6.40 -5.96
CA LEU A 36 7.31 6.30 -6.02
C LEU A 36 7.97 7.55 -5.40
N GLU A 37 7.45 8.74 -5.67
CA GLU A 37 7.94 9.98 -5.08
C GLU A 37 7.70 10.02 -3.57
N GLU A 38 6.51 9.63 -3.11
CA GLU A 38 6.19 9.53 -1.68
C GLU A 38 7.11 8.54 -0.95
N LEU A 39 7.34 7.37 -1.54
CA LEU A 39 8.30 6.39 -1.02
C LEU A 39 9.71 6.96 -0.94
N ASN A 40 10.14 7.68 -1.97
CA ASN A 40 11.47 8.29 -2.00
C ASN A 40 11.64 9.36 -0.93
N GLU A 41 10.59 10.11 -0.63
CA GLU A 41 10.62 11.09 0.45
C GLU A 41 10.82 10.41 1.81
N LEU A 42 10.08 9.33 2.08
CA LEU A 42 10.27 8.53 3.31
C LEU A 42 11.68 7.93 3.38
N ARG A 43 12.24 7.49 2.26
CA ARG A 43 13.61 6.96 2.19
C ARG A 43 14.65 8.03 2.50
N ARG A 44 14.49 9.26 1.98
CA ARG A 44 15.38 10.39 2.28
C ARG A 44 15.41 10.71 3.77
N ILE A 45 14.24 10.74 4.43
CA ILE A 45 14.14 10.97 5.88
C ILE A 45 14.93 9.91 6.67
N GLN A 46 14.92 8.66 6.18
CA GLN A 46 15.63 7.54 6.80
C GLN A 46 17.11 7.44 6.37
N GLY A 47 17.59 8.33 5.49
CA GLY A 47 18.96 8.30 4.96
C GLY A 47 19.24 7.23 3.91
N PHE A 48 18.20 6.65 3.29
CA PHE A 48 18.34 5.68 2.21
C PHE A 48 18.34 6.35 0.83
N ASP A 49 19.04 5.73 -0.12
CA ASP A 49 19.03 6.15 -1.52
C ASP A 49 17.62 6.10 -2.13
N PRO A 50 17.23 7.08 -2.98
CA PRO A 50 15.96 7.05 -3.66
C PRO A 50 15.88 5.93 -4.72
N LYS A 51 14.70 5.34 -4.85
CA LYS A 51 14.32 4.40 -5.92
C LYS A 51 14.23 5.16 -7.24
N LYS A 52 14.79 4.57 -8.31
CA LYS A 52 14.79 5.16 -9.66
C LYS A 52 13.72 4.59 -10.58
N ARG A 53 13.07 3.50 -10.20
CA ARG A 53 12.13 2.75 -11.03
C ARG A 53 10.87 2.41 -10.24
N ILE A 54 9.75 2.44 -10.94
CA ILE A 54 8.49 1.84 -10.49
C ILE A 54 8.73 0.34 -10.32
N ASP A 55 8.30 -0.20 -9.18
CA ASP A 55 8.30 -1.63 -8.93
C ASP A 55 6.91 -2.10 -8.46
N ALA A 56 6.82 -3.38 -8.12
CA ALA A 56 5.58 -4.01 -7.68
C ALA A 56 4.99 -3.38 -6.40
N GLU A 57 5.78 -2.75 -5.54
CA GLU A 57 5.25 -2.02 -4.39
C GLU A 57 4.55 -0.73 -4.84
N CYS A 58 5.18 0.05 -5.71
CA CYS A 58 4.62 1.29 -6.25
C CYS A 58 3.28 1.01 -6.95
N VAL A 59 3.21 -0.05 -7.76
CA VAL A 59 1.98 -0.45 -8.47
C VAL A 59 0.88 -0.88 -7.49
N ARG A 60 1.22 -1.68 -6.46
CA ARG A 60 0.23 -2.12 -5.46
C ARG A 60 -0.35 -0.95 -4.67
N ARG A 61 0.49 0.01 -4.26
CA ARG A 61 0.04 1.23 -3.58
C ARG A 61 -0.83 2.08 -4.51
N ALA A 62 -0.44 2.22 -5.77
CA ALA A 62 -1.19 3.00 -6.75
C ALA A 62 -2.60 2.45 -6.97
N ILE A 63 -2.74 1.14 -7.17
CA ILE A 63 -4.05 0.48 -7.31
C ILE A 63 -4.91 0.72 -6.06
N LYS A 64 -4.32 0.57 -4.86
CA LYS A 64 -5.01 0.83 -3.60
C LYS A 64 -5.48 2.29 -3.50
N SER A 65 -4.62 3.24 -3.83
CA SER A 65 -4.90 4.68 -3.82
C SER A 65 -6.01 5.07 -4.80
N ILE A 66 -5.97 4.54 -6.03
CA ILE A 66 -7.03 4.74 -7.05
C ILE A 66 -8.38 4.23 -6.55
N ASN A 67 -8.41 3.02 -5.99
CA ASN A 67 -9.65 2.44 -5.48
C ASN A 67 -10.18 3.22 -4.27
N GLN A 68 -9.30 3.66 -3.37
CA GLN A 68 -9.68 4.49 -2.21
C GLN A 68 -10.16 5.90 -2.59
N LYS A 69 -9.75 6.47 -3.73
CA LYS A 69 -10.29 7.73 -4.25
C LYS A 69 -11.71 7.57 -4.81
N ASN A 70 -12.03 6.38 -5.32
CA ASN A 70 -13.35 6.06 -5.86
C ASN A 70 -14.34 5.55 -4.80
N ASP A 71 -13.82 5.06 -3.67
CA ASP A 71 -14.60 4.73 -2.48
C ASP A 71 -14.68 5.96 -1.56
N SER A 72 -15.90 6.50 -1.40
CA SER A 72 -16.29 7.41 -0.31
C SER A 72 -15.64 7.01 1.03
N PRO A 73 -15.26 7.95 1.92
CA PRO A 73 -14.44 7.67 3.11
C PRO A 73 -15.25 6.86 4.12
N LEU A 74 -15.25 5.54 3.98
CA LEU A 74 -15.62 4.65 5.05
C LEU A 74 -14.38 4.41 5.89
N PRO A 75 -14.48 4.61 7.22
CA PRO A 75 -13.34 4.88 8.08
C PRO A 75 -12.37 3.69 8.08
N PHE A 76 -11.10 4.01 7.91
CA PHE A 76 -9.99 3.15 8.28
C PHE A 76 -10.07 2.93 9.80
N LYS A 77 -10.82 1.90 10.23
CA LYS A 77 -10.96 1.41 11.62
C LYS A 77 -10.50 2.41 12.69
N ALA A 78 -11.41 3.28 13.12
CA ALA A 78 -11.22 3.95 14.40
C ALA A 78 -11.53 2.94 15.51
N GLY A 79 -10.55 2.63 16.36
CA GLY A 79 -10.74 1.88 17.61
C GLY A 79 -10.17 0.46 17.57
N GLY A 80 -9.08 0.25 18.31
CA GLY A 80 -8.47 -1.06 18.50
C GLY A 80 -9.25 -1.95 19.45
N GLU A 81 -9.21 -3.24 19.17
CA GLU A 81 -9.28 -4.30 20.18
C GLU A 81 -8.08 -5.22 19.95
N VAL A 82 -6.88 -4.72 20.23
CA VAL A 82 -5.85 -5.64 20.72
C VAL A 82 -6.22 -5.87 22.17
N LYS A 83 -6.84 -7.02 22.46
CA LYS A 83 -6.91 -7.52 23.83
C LYS A 83 -5.48 -7.63 24.32
N GLU A 84 -5.06 -6.72 25.20
CA GLU A 84 -3.92 -6.95 26.08
C GLU A 84 -4.18 -8.26 26.79
N LYS A 85 -3.44 -9.29 26.40
CA LYS A 85 -3.32 -10.47 27.26
C LYS A 85 -2.45 -10.03 28.42
N GLU A 86 -3.08 -9.85 29.58
CA GLU A 86 -2.42 -9.93 30.87
C GLU A 86 -1.44 -11.10 30.85
N ASN A 87 -0.15 -10.80 31.01
CA ASN A 87 0.83 -11.75 31.50
C ASN A 87 1.71 -11.02 32.52
N GLU A 88 1.26 -11.12 33.76
CA GLU A 88 2.04 -11.49 34.94
C GLU A 88 3.36 -10.72 35.22
N LYS A 89 3.27 -9.78 36.17
CA LYS A 89 4.19 -9.53 37.29
C LYS A 89 5.68 -9.79 37.04
N HIS A 90 6.43 -8.72 36.76
CA HIS A 90 7.76 -8.55 37.34
C HIS A 90 7.82 -7.24 38.11
N SER A 91 7.83 -7.38 39.44
CA SER A 91 8.09 -6.33 40.41
C SER A 91 9.51 -5.78 40.22
N PRO A 92 9.72 -4.46 40.12
CA PRO A 92 11.05 -3.91 40.31
C PRO A 92 11.33 -3.82 41.80
N VAL A 93 12.02 -4.84 42.32
CA VAL A 93 12.70 -4.76 43.62
C VAL A 93 13.82 -3.73 43.46
N GLY A 94 13.76 -2.70 44.30
CA GLY A 94 14.67 -1.57 44.26
C GLY A 94 16.13 -1.97 44.40
N ASN A 95 16.99 -1.26 43.68
CA ASN A 95 18.38 -1.12 44.08
C ASN A 95 18.58 0.31 44.55
N LEU A 96 18.85 0.41 45.85
CA LEU A 96 19.20 1.60 46.57
C LEU A 96 20.41 2.29 45.93
N LEU A 97 20.26 3.59 45.69
CA LEU A 97 21.36 4.54 45.73
C LEU A 97 21.97 4.46 47.14
N THR A 98 23.20 3.98 47.24
CA THR A 98 24.02 4.16 48.43
C THR A 98 24.91 5.37 48.18
N GLU A 99 24.48 6.53 48.67
CA GLU A 99 25.43 7.55 49.11
C GLU A 99 25.92 7.14 50.51
N VAL A 100 27.23 6.95 50.68
CA VAL A 100 27.88 7.17 51.98
C VAL A 100 29.24 7.80 51.72
N ALA A 101 29.36 9.01 52.29
CA ALA A 101 30.52 9.74 52.81
C ALA A 101 31.95 9.27 52.47
#